data_AF-A0A238Z2A1-F1
#
_entry.id   AF-A0A238Z2A1-F1
#
_cell.length_a   1.000
_cell.length_b   1.000
_cell.length_c   1.000
_cell.angle_alpha   90.00
_cell.angle_beta   90.00
_cell.angle_gamma   90.00
#
_symmetry.space_group_name_H-M   'P 1'
#
loop_
_entity.id
_entity.type
_entity.pdbx_description
1 polymer ?
#
loop_
_entity_poly.entity_id
_entity_poly.type
_entity_poly.pdbx_seq_one_letter_code
_entity_poly.pdbx_strand_id
1 'polypeptide(L)'
;MKDITPDFGKLYHPVKAFVVYQENTDKNIYVESYDMDKNGYPVNAHPLSLRESTTLAKSLDTAQELKRNFLKPKGLLPKNVIYINTDPNGFVIWFTPAQKVDLFFVENLGIPNGKASIPPLLWKASKNALWVYAMDFDKDISEETPLCHAPFFNLYKDGKVCMGTVKINIEPDTHLESFIELWQKYFFKSYFSHLIEQKSPVKGNIIALWQKLINSKKQFPVKSLLKNGLTLQKILA
;
A
#
# COMPACT_ATOMS: atom_id res chain seq x y z
N MET A 1 -34.26 47.35 25.01
CA MET A 1 -34.13 46.02 24.39
C MET A 1 -32.73 45.96 23.79
N LYS A 2 -31.88 45.02 24.19
CA LYS A 2 -30.54 44.87 23.58
C LYS A 2 -30.72 44.22 22.21
N ASP A 3 -30.13 44.84 21.20
CA ASP A 3 -30.10 44.32 19.84
C ASP A 3 -29.20 43.07 19.80
N ILE A 4 -29.81 41.90 19.60
CA ILE A 4 -29.15 40.60 19.51
C ILE A 4 -28.90 40.18 18.06
N THR A 5 -29.11 41.08 17.08
CA THR A 5 -28.81 40.83 15.67
C THR A 5 -27.37 40.34 15.38
N PRO A 6 -26.33 40.67 16.18
CA PRO A 6 -24.99 40.11 15.98
C PRO A 6 -24.84 38.63 16.35
N ASP A 7 -25.80 38.03 17.08
CA ASP A 7 -25.73 36.64 17.56
C ASP A 7 -26.40 35.62 16.61
N PHE A 8 -26.95 36.06 15.48
CA PHE A 8 -27.39 35.12 14.45
C PHE A 8 -26.15 34.51 13.80
N GLY A 9 -25.95 33.21 14.03
CA GLY A 9 -24.93 32.42 13.35
C GLY A 9 -25.02 32.51 11.82
N LYS A 10 -24.10 31.84 11.11
CA LYS A 10 -24.08 31.86 9.63
C LYS A 10 -25.46 31.46 9.07
N LEU A 11 -26.10 32.38 8.37
CA LEU A 11 -27.37 32.15 7.69
C LEU A 11 -27.09 31.33 6.42
N TYR A 12 -27.64 30.12 6.35
CA TYR A 12 -27.51 29.24 5.18
C TYR A 12 -28.74 29.40 4.27
N HIS A 13 -28.50 29.56 2.98
CA HIS A 13 -29.55 29.63 1.96
C HIS A 13 -29.40 28.44 0.99
N PRO A 14 -30.51 27.80 0.57
CA PRO A 14 -30.46 26.73 -0.41
C PRO A 14 -30.07 27.30 -1.78
N VAL A 15 -29.11 26.67 -2.46
CA VAL A 15 -28.62 27.12 -3.78
C VAL A 15 -28.81 26.04 -4.86
N LYS A 16 -28.86 24.77 -4.46
CA LYS A 16 -28.98 23.60 -5.33
C LYS A 16 -29.75 22.48 -4.63
N ALA A 17 -30.45 21.64 -5.40
CA ALA A 17 -30.91 20.32 -4.97
C ALA A 17 -30.54 19.25 -6.00
N PHE A 18 -30.32 18.03 -5.52
CA PHE A 18 -30.10 16.86 -6.35
C PHE A 18 -31.10 15.77 -5.99
N VAL A 19 -31.70 15.15 -7.00
CA VAL A 19 -32.59 14.00 -6.83
C VAL A 19 -31.95 12.81 -7.54
N VAL A 20 -31.79 11.71 -6.78
CA VAL A 20 -31.19 10.47 -7.29
C VAL A 20 -32.31 9.50 -7.59
N TYR A 21 -32.43 9.12 -8.85
CA TYR A 21 -33.34 8.10 -9.34
C TYR A 21 -32.56 6.81 -9.58
N GLN A 22 -33.18 5.68 -9.24
CA GLN A 22 -32.63 4.36 -9.51
C GLN A 22 -33.63 3.58 -10.36
N GLU A 23 -33.14 2.94 -11.41
CA GLU A 23 -33.94 2.04 -12.22
C GLU A 23 -34.21 0.72 -11.46
N ASN A 24 -35.42 0.17 -11.59
CA ASN A 24 -35.86 -0.98 -10.80
C ASN A 24 -35.19 -2.31 -11.20
N THR A 25 -34.71 -2.41 -12.45
CA THR A 25 -34.27 -3.66 -13.07
C THR A 25 -32.75 -3.78 -13.13
N ASP A 26 -32.09 -2.75 -13.64
CA ASP A 26 -30.64 -2.59 -13.61
C ASP A 26 -30.34 -1.47 -12.64
N LYS A 27 -29.36 -1.63 -11.75
CA LYS A 27 -29.01 -0.65 -10.70
C LYS A 27 -28.40 0.66 -11.25
N ASN A 28 -28.81 1.06 -12.45
CA ASN A 28 -28.45 2.32 -13.09
C ASN A 28 -29.01 3.48 -12.28
N ILE A 29 -28.20 4.53 -12.18
CA ILE A 29 -28.50 5.72 -11.41
C ILE A 29 -28.60 6.90 -12.38
N TYR A 30 -29.68 7.65 -12.27
CA TYR A 30 -29.84 8.96 -12.90
C TYR A 30 -29.91 10.02 -11.81
N VAL A 31 -29.16 11.11 -11.99
CA VAL A 31 -29.19 12.24 -11.05
C VAL A 31 -29.70 13.47 -11.75
N GLU A 32 -30.76 14.06 -11.20
CA GLU A 32 -31.34 15.32 -11.65
C GLU A 32 -30.92 16.45 -10.71
N SER A 33 -30.59 17.59 -11.30
CA SER A 33 -30.08 18.80 -10.68
C SER A 33 -31.13 19.91 -10.80
N TYR A 34 -31.35 20.62 -9.70
CA TYR A 34 -32.25 21.76 -9.60
C TYR A 34 -31.49 22.95 -9.05
N ASP A 35 -31.66 24.11 -9.67
CA ASP A 35 -31.27 25.39 -9.08
C ASP A 35 -32.32 25.82 -8.05
N MET A 36 -31.95 26.73 -7.14
CA MET A 36 -32.89 27.31 -6.18
C MET A 36 -33.17 28.76 -6.52
N ASP A 37 -34.46 29.13 -6.53
CA ASP A 37 -34.86 30.52 -6.67
C ASP A 37 -34.64 31.31 -5.36
N LYS A 38 -34.93 32.62 -5.40
CA LYS A 38 -34.78 33.53 -4.24
C LYS A 38 -35.62 33.16 -3.01
N ASN A 39 -36.66 32.36 -3.19
CA ASN A 39 -37.54 31.90 -2.11
C ASN A 39 -37.15 30.48 -1.64
N GLY A 40 -36.14 29.86 -2.27
CA GLY A 40 -35.68 28.51 -1.98
C GLY A 40 -36.48 27.41 -2.67
N TYR A 41 -37.25 27.73 -3.72
CA TYR A 41 -37.96 26.72 -4.51
C TYR A 41 -37.06 26.12 -5.60
N PRO A 42 -37.11 24.79 -5.81
CA PRO A 42 -36.40 24.15 -6.91
C PRO A 42 -36.92 24.62 -8.27
N VAL A 43 -36.01 25.04 -9.14
CA VAL A 43 -36.28 25.50 -10.51
C VAL A 43 -35.21 24.94 -11.46
N ASN A 44 -35.42 25.08 -12.77
CA ASN A 44 -34.47 24.69 -13.81
C ASN A 44 -33.99 23.22 -13.67
N ALA A 45 -34.92 22.26 -13.76
CA ALA A 45 -34.58 20.84 -13.70
C ALA A 45 -33.72 20.42 -14.91
N HIS A 46 -32.61 19.73 -14.67
CA HIS A 46 -31.74 19.20 -15.72
C HIS A 46 -30.92 18.00 -15.23
N PRO A 47 -30.45 17.12 -16.14
CA PRO A 47 -29.47 16.09 -15.79
C PRO A 47 -28.23 16.70 -15.13
N LEU A 48 -27.72 16.07 -14.08
CA LEU A 48 -26.50 16.49 -13.41
C LEU A 48 -25.34 16.55 -14.41
N SER A 49 -24.76 17.74 -14.60
CA SER A 49 -23.64 17.90 -15.53
C SER A 49 -22.31 17.43 -14.93
N LEU A 50 -21.31 17.20 -15.79
CA LEU A 50 -19.94 16.89 -15.34
C LEU A 50 -19.35 18.01 -14.48
N ARG A 51 -19.67 19.27 -14.79
CA ARG A 51 -19.19 20.43 -14.03
C ARG A 51 -19.79 20.47 -12.62
N GLU A 52 -21.09 20.21 -12.50
CA GLU A 52 -21.80 20.23 -11.23
C GLU A 52 -21.42 19.04 -10.37
N SER A 53 -21.32 17.84 -10.95
CA SER A 53 -20.80 16.66 -10.24
C SER A 53 -19.37 16.89 -9.75
N THR A 54 -18.50 17.52 -10.54
CA THR A 54 -17.14 17.89 -10.11
C THR A 54 -17.16 18.92 -8.98
N THR A 55 -18.06 19.90 -9.03
CA THR A 55 -18.20 20.94 -8.00
C THR A 55 -18.75 20.35 -6.70
N LEU A 56 -19.76 19.50 -6.81
CA LEU A 56 -20.32 18.71 -5.71
C LEU A 56 -19.23 17.84 -5.09
N ALA A 57 -18.49 17.08 -5.91
CA ALA A 57 -17.37 16.26 -5.45
C ALA A 57 -16.34 17.10 -4.68
N LYS A 58 -15.94 18.27 -5.20
CA LYS A 58 -15.01 19.20 -4.49
C LYS A 58 -15.58 19.75 -3.18
N SER A 59 -16.89 19.98 -3.12
CA SER A 59 -17.55 20.47 -1.89
C SER A 59 -17.71 19.36 -0.84
N LEU A 60 -17.97 18.13 -1.26
CA LEU A 60 -18.00 16.95 -0.39
C LEU A 60 -16.58 16.60 0.09
N ASP A 61 -15.60 16.80 -0.78
CA ASP A 61 -14.17 16.67 -0.49
C ASP A 61 -13.63 17.72 0.49
N THR A 62 -14.38 18.80 0.72
CA THR A 62 -14.11 19.77 1.80
C THR A 62 -14.91 19.50 3.08
N ALA A 63 -15.99 18.71 3.02
CA ALA A 63 -16.84 18.38 4.17
C ALA A 63 -16.31 17.20 5.00
N GLN A 64 -15.32 16.46 4.51
CA GLN A 64 -14.68 15.38 5.24
C GLN A 64 -13.19 15.41 4.91
N GLU A 65 -12.34 15.29 5.92
CA GLU A 65 -10.93 14.93 5.79
C GLU A 65 -10.78 13.61 4.99
N LEU A 66 -10.94 13.64 3.67
CA LEU A 66 -10.45 12.58 2.81
C LEU A 66 -8.94 12.73 2.80
N LYS A 67 -8.32 12.03 3.75
CA LYS A 67 -6.90 11.83 3.98
C LYS A 67 -6.15 11.49 2.67
N ARG A 68 -5.83 12.52 1.89
CA ARG A 68 -5.14 12.47 0.59
C ARG A 68 -3.62 12.34 0.69
N ASN A 69 -3.08 12.16 1.89
CA ASN A 69 -1.65 12.01 2.08
C ASN A 69 -1.19 10.56 1.94
N PHE A 70 -2.11 9.59 1.79
CA PHE A 70 -1.75 8.20 1.57
C PHE A 70 -0.80 8.08 0.36
N LEU A 71 0.42 7.60 0.61
CA LEU A 71 1.49 7.45 -0.40
C LEU A 71 1.94 8.76 -1.06
N LYS A 72 1.51 9.92 -0.56
CA LYS A 72 2.04 11.21 -1.00
C LYS A 72 3.46 11.36 -0.45
N PRO A 73 4.47 11.58 -1.30
CA PRO A 73 5.83 11.88 -0.84
C PRO A 73 5.86 13.13 0.05
N LYS A 74 6.73 13.16 1.06
CA LYS A 74 6.99 14.38 1.85
C LYS A 74 7.77 15.42 1.04
N GLY A 75 8.55 14.97 0.07
CA GLY A 75 9.36 15.82 -0.80
C GLY A 75 9.56 15.19 -2.17
N LEU A 76 10.81 15.18 -2.66
CA LEU A 76 11.14 14.46 -3.89
C LEU A 76 10.89 12.96 -3.72
N LEU A 77 10.49 12.30 -4.81
CA LEU A 77 10.27 10.87 -4.82
C LEU A 77 11.57 10.14 -4.41
N PRO A 78 11.54 9.23 -3.42
CA PRO A 78 12.71 8.46 -3.06
C PRO A 78 13.22 7.67 -4.26
N LYS A 79 14.54 7.71 -4.51
CA LYS A 79 15.16 7.07 -5.69
C LYS A 79 14.94 5.57 -5.80
N ASN A 80 14.59 4.93 -4.69
CA ASN A 80 14.35 3.50 -4.62
C ASN A 80 12.89 3.11 -4.85
N VAL A 81 11.99 4.08 -5.01
CA VAL A 81 10.59 3.83 -5.39
C VAL A 81 10.52 3.65 -6.90
N ILE A 82 9.93 2.54 -7.32
CA ILE A 82 9.83 2.11 -8.72
C ILE A 82 8.44 2.47 -9.27
N TYR A 83 7.40 2.28 -8.46
CA TYR A 83 6.02 2.48 -8.90
C TYR A 83 5.11 2.89 -7.74
N ILE A 84 4.14 3.75 -8.02
CA ILE A 84 3.08 4.15 -7.09
C ILE A 84 1.75 4.05 -7.83
N ASN A 85 0.81 3.28 -7.29
CA ASN A 85 -0.60 3.33 -7.64
C ASN A 85 -1.34 4.17 -6.57
N THR A 86 -2.05 5.21 -7.00
CA THR A 86 -2.80 6.14 -6.13
C THR A 86 -4.31 5.92 -6.14
N ASP A 87 -4.79 4.81 -6.71
CA ASP A 87 -6.19 4.40 -6.68
C ASP A 87 -6.64 4.14 -5.23
N PRO A 88 -7.96 3.99 -4.95
CA PRO A 88 -8.45 3.73 -3.60
C PRO A 88 -7.82 2.50 -2.91
N ASN A 89 -7.34 1.53 -3.69
CA ASN A 89 -6.57 0.36 -3.23
C ASN A 89 -5.06 0.49 -3.53
N GLY A 90 -4.54 1.72 -3.43
CA GLY A 90 -3.20 2.09 -3.82
C GLY A 90 -2.11 1.23 -3.18
N PHE A 91 -1.02 1.08 -3.91
CA PHE A 91 0.14 0.32 -3.48
C PHE A 91 1.42 0.97 -4.00
N VAL A 92 2.54 0.62 -3.38
CA VAL A 92 3.87 1.08 -3.79
C VAL A 92 4.75 -0.12 -4.07
N ILE A 93 5.58 0.00 -5.10
CA ILE A 93 6.71 -0.88 -5.33
C ILE A 93 8.00 -0.11 -5.12
N TRP A 94 8.88 -0.64 -4.29
CA TRP A 94 10.21 -0.07 -4.04
C TRP A 94 11.25 -1.18 -3.93
N PHE A 95 12.52 -0.83 -4.08
CA PHE A 95 13.62 -1.75 -3.86
C PHE A 95 14.48 -1.34 -2.65
N THR A 96 15.21 -2.31 -2.12
CA THR A 96 16.33 -2.09 -1.20
C THR A 96 17.54 -2.87 -1.70
N PRO A 97 18.73 -2.28 -1.71
CA PRO A 97 19.95 -2.99 -2.12
C PRO A 97 20.29 -4.12 -1.14
N ALA A 98 21.28 -4.94 -1.49
CA ALA A 98 21.84 -5.91 -0.56
C ALA A 98 22.33 -5.19 0.71
N GLN A 99 21.93 -5.68 1.87
CA GLN A 99 22.20 -5.02 3.15
C GLN A 99 22.32 -6.02 4.30
N LYS A 100 22.73 -5.55 5.47
CA LYS A 100 22.70 -6.34 6.70
C LYS A 100 21.52 -5.91 7.56
N VAL A 101 20.72 -6.87 8.00
CA VAL A 101 19.54 -6.65 8.83
C VAL A 101 19.54 -7.60 10.02
N ASP A 102 18.86 -7.20 11.09
CA ASP A 102 18.53 -8.09 12.20
C ASP A 102 17.37 -9.00 11.78
N LEU A 103 17.52 -10.31 11.96
CA LEU A 103 16.51 -11.33 11.67
C LEU A 103 16.18 -12.09 12.96
N PHE A 104 14.88 -12.36 13.15
CA PHE A 104 14.35 -13.07 14.30
C PHE A 104 13.66 -14.34 13.84
N PHE A 105 13.98 -15.46 14.47
CA PHE A 105 13.46 -16.79 14.20
C PHE A 105 12.87 -17.37 15.47
N VAL A 106 11.80 -18.14 15.33
CA VAL A 106 11.26 -18.96 16.41
C VAL A 106 12.25 -20.07 16.78
N GLU A 107 12.30 -20.45 18.05
CA GLU A 107 13.30 -21.39 18.59
C GLU A 107 13.29 -22.75 17.88
N ASN A 108 12.11 -23.24 17.50
CA ASN A 108 11.90 -24.54 16.85
C ASN A 108 12.51 -24.63 15.44
N LEU A 109 12.93 -23.52 14.82
CA LEU A 109 13.71 -23.57 13.58
C LEU A 109 15.20 -23.91 13.81
N GLY A 110 15.69 -23.80 15.04
CA GLY A 110 17.10 -24.03 15.36
C GLY A 110 18.06 -23.02 14.72
N ILE A 111 17.56 -21.83 14.35
CA ILE A 111 18.33 -20.73 13.78
C ILE A 111 18.46 -19.66 14.87
N PRO A 112 19.68 -19.18 15.21
CA PRO A 112 19.82 -18.08 16.17
C PRO A 112 19.26 -16.77 15.60
N ASN A 113 18.85 -15.87 16.49
CA ASN A 113 18.55 -14.48 16.13
C ASN A 113 19.86 -13.71 15.90
N GLY A 114 19.83 -12.71 15.03
CA GLY A 114 20.97 -11.81 14.86
C GLY A 114 21.08 -11.20 13.48
N LYS A 115 22.27 -10.66 13.18
CA LYS A 115 22.51 -9.91 11.93
C LYS A 115 22.94 -10.84 10.82
N ALA A 116 22.36 -10.70 9.64
CA ALA A 116 22.81 -11.39 8.43
C ALA A 116 22.78 -10.48 7.21
N SER A 117 23.67 -10.74 6.25
CA SER A 117 23.56 -10.16 4.90
C SER A 117 22.39 -10.80 4.15
N ILE A 118 21.55 -9.97 3.56
CA ILE A 118 20.40 -10.36 2.73
C ILE A 118 20.62 -9.92 1.27
N PRO A 119 19.98 -10.55 0.27
CA PRO A 119 20.08 -10.10 -1.11
C PRO A 119 19.34 -8.77 -1.31
N PRO A 120 19.48 -8.13 -2.48
CA PRO A 120 18.55 -7.08 -2.89
C PRO A 120 17.11 -7.58 -2.82
N LEU A 121 16.22 -6.73 -2.31
CA LEU A 121 14.80 -7.04 -2.18
C LEU A 121 13.95 -6.05 -2.98
N LEU A 122 12.89 -6.58 -3.57
CA LEU A 122 11.82 -5.82 -4.17
C LEU A 122 10.56 -6.01 -3.32
N TRP A 123 9.89 -4.92 -3.03
CA TRP A 123 8.75 -4.86 -2.13
C TRP A 123 7.55 -4.35 -2.91
N LYS A 124 6.39 -4.97 -2.75
CA LYS A 124 5.08 -4.42 -3.16
C LYS A 124 4.21 -4.35 -1.91
N ALA A 125 3.63 -3.20 -1.60
CA ALA A 125 2.77 -3.09 -0.43
C ALA A 125 1.58 -2.17 -0.64
N SER A 126 0.41 -2.63 -0.21
CA SER A 126 -0.78 -1.81 0.01
C SER A 126 -0.93 -1.53 1.51
N LYS A 127 -2.02 -0.89 1.94
CA LYS A 127 -2.29 -0.67 3.37
C LYS A 127 -2.35 -1.98 4.19
N ASN A 128 -2.81 -3.06 3.58
CA ASN A 128 -3.19 -4.29 4.29
C ASN A 128 -2.35 -5.52 3.92
N ALA A 129 -1.46 -5.39 2.93
CA ALA A 129 -0.72 -6.54 2.44
C ALA A 129 0.68 -6.13 1.94
N LEU A 130 1.61 -7.06 2.11
CA LEU A 130 3.00 -6.95 1.70
C LEU A 130 3.36 -8.17 0.87
N TRP A 131 4.11 -7.93 -0.19
CA TRP A 131 4.81 -8.93 -0.98
C TRP A 131 6.28 -8.58 -1.01
N VAL A 132 7.12 -9.60 -0.86
CA VAL A 132 8.59 -9.46 -0.87
C VAL A 132 9.17 -10.47 -1.85
N TYR A 133 10.03 -9.96 -2.72
CA TYR A 133 10.78 -10.73 -3.70
C TYR A 133 12.27 -10.47 -3.51
N ALA A 134 13.09 -11.43 -3.90
CA ALA A 134 14.52 -11.21 -4.04
C ALA A 134 14.88 -10.92 -5.50
N MET A 135 15.96 -10.17 -5.70
CA MET A 135 16.60 -9.99 -7.01
C MET A 135 18.06 -10.45 -6.91
N ASP A 136 18.61 -10.93 -8.01
CA ASP A 136 20.02 -11.33 -8.11
C ASP A 136 20.96 -10.17 -8.50
N PHE A 137 20.39 -8.99 -8.73
CA PHE A 137 21.08 -7.73 -8.99
C PHE A 137 20.27 -6.54 -8.43
N ASP A 138 20.89 -5.36 -8.36
CA ASP A 138 20.31 -4.14 -7.80
C ASP A 138 20.46 -2.91 -8.73
N LYS A 139 20.68 -3.14 -10.02
CA LYS A 139 20.82 -2.12 -11.06
C LYS A 139 19.90 -2.39 -12.25
N ASP A 140 19.59 -1.35 -13.01
CA ASP A 140 18.85 -1.45 -14.28
C ASP A 140 17.50 -2.18 -14.16
N ILE A 141 16.77 -1.92 -13.07
CA ILE A 141 15.45 -2.51 -12.83
C ILE A 141 14.46 -2.01 -13.89
N SER A 142 14.00 -2.91 -14.75
CA SER A 142 12.94 -2.71 -15.75
C SER A 142 11.72 -3.59 -15.48
N GLU A 143 10.64 -3.40 -16.25
CA GLU A 143 9.43 -4.24 -16.18
C GLU A 143 9.71 -5.73 -16.42
N GLU A 144 10.70 -6.06 -17.25
CA GLU A 144 11.11 -7.42 -17.57
C GLU A 144 12.00 -8.07 -16.50
N THR A 145 12.37 -7.33 -15.45
CA THR A 145 13.22 -7.81 -14.37
C THR A 145 12.65 -9.10 -13.77
N PRO A 146 13.37 -10.24 -13.89
CA PRO A 146 12.91 -11.50 -13.33
C PRO A 146 13.03 -11.49 -11.81
N LEU A 147 12.00 -12.01 -11.15
CA LEU A 147 11.95 -12.06 -9.70
C LEU A 147 12.35 -13.45 -9.17
N CYS A 148 12.94 -13.45 -7.97
CA CYS A 148 13.24 -14.66 -7.22
C CYS A 148 12.35 -14.75 -5.98
N HIS A 149 12.18 -15.97 -5.47
CA HIS A 149 11.60 -16.16 -4.14
C HIS A 149 12.49 -15.46 -3.11
N ALA A 150 11.88 -14.65 -2.24
CA ALA A 150 12.61 -14.05 -1.13
C ALA A 150 13.06 -15.15 -0.15
N PRO A 151 14.31 -15.13 0.33
CA PRO A 151 14.89 -16.23 1.09
C PRO A 151 14.43 -16.28 2.56
N PHE A 152 13.16 -15.97 2.85
CA PHE A 152 12.63 -15.94 4.22
C PHE A 152 11.52 -16.97 4.43
N PHE A 153 11.16 -17.15 5.70
CA PHE A 153 9.98 -17.91 6.09
C PHE A 153 8.73 -17.03 6.03
N ASN A 154 7.56 -17.61 6.29
CA ASN A 154 6.27 -16.91 6.33
C ASN A 154 5.89 -16.24 4.98
N LEU A 155 6.35 -16.79 3.86
CA LEU A 155 6.02 -16.31 2.51
C LEU A 155 5.24 -17.37 1.73
N TYR A 156 4.21 -16.93 1.02
CA TYR A 156 3.53 -17.72 -0.01
C TYR A 156 4.34 -17.72 -1.31
N LYS A 157 4.08 -18.65 -2.24
CA LYS A 157 4.80 -18.77 -3.52
C LYS A 157 4.77 -17.50 -4.37
N ASP A 158 3.69 -16.73 -4.30
CA ASP A 158 3.53 -15.46 -5.01
C ASP A 158 4.30 -14.30 -4.36
N GLY A 159 5.05 -14.55 -3.28
CA GLY A 159 5.80 -13.56 -2.52
C GLY A 159 4.99 -12.86 -1.44
N LYS A 160 3.68 -13.17 -1.28
CA LYS A 160 2.87 -12.57 -0.24
C LYS A 160 3.39 -12.96 1.13
N VAL A 161 3.49 -11.99 2.04
CA VAL A 161 3.89 -12.23 3.42
C VAL A 161 2.67 -12.65 4.24
N CYS A 162 2.78 -13.78 4.94
CA CYS A 162 1.82 -14.17 5.95
C CYS A 162 2.07 -13.35 7.21
N MET A 163 1.11 -12.46 7.51
CA MET A 163 1.20 -11.54 8.65
C MET A 163 0.91 -12.21 9.99
N GLY A 164 0.34 -13.43 9.99
CA GLY A 164 -0.06 -14.12 11.21
C GLY A 164 -0.90 -13.21 12.11
N THR A 165 -0.42 -12.96 13.33
CA THR A 165 -1.04 -12.10 14.34
C THR A 165 -0.47 -10.67 14.41
N VAL A 166 0.42 -10.30 13.49
CA VAL A 166 1.02 -8.96 13.46
C VAL A 166 -0.08 -7.92 13.21
N LYS A 167 -0.26 -7.02 14.19
CA LYS A 167 -1.17 -5.88 14.05
C LYS A 167 -0.51 -4.82 13.18
N ILE A 168 -0.90 -4.77 11.90
CA ILE A 168 -0.51 -3.71 10.99
C ILE A 168 -1.32 -2.47 11.34
N ASN A 169 -0.66 -1.45 11.89
CA ASN A 169 -1.26 -0.13 12.06
C ASN A 169 -0.59 0.85 11.11
N ILE A 170 -1.26 1.15 10.00
CA ILE A 170 -0.85 2.17 9.04
C ILE A 170 -1.97 3.19 8.97
N GLU A 171 -1.68 4.42 9.38
CA GLU A 171 -2.65 5.50 9.37
C GLU A 171 -3.09 5.83 7.94
N PRO A 172 -4.36 6.17 7.70
CA PRO A 172 -4.83 6.43 6.33
C PRO A 172 -4.12 7.60 5.65
N ASP A 173 -3.53 8.53 6.40
CA ASP A 173 -2.78 9.69 5.92
C ASP A 173 -1.26 9.49 5.94
N THR A 174 -0.78 8.24 6.05
CA THR A 174 0.66 7.94 6.10
C THR A 174 1.35 8.32 4.78
N HIS A 175 2.34 9.21 4.88
CA HIS A 175 3.23 9.59 3.78
C HIS A 175 4.08 8.41 3.26
N LEU A 176 4.48 8.50 2.00
CA LEU A 176 5.22 7.45 1.27
C LEU A 176 6.43 6.89 2.03
N GLU A 177 7.31 7.75 2.52
CA GLU A 177 8.56 7.35 3.16
C GLU A 177 8.28 6.61 4.48
N SER A 178 7.34 7.14 5.27
CA SER A 178 6.92 6.51 6.52
C SER A 178 6.18 5.20 6.28
N PHE A 179 5.40 5.09 5.19
CA PHE A 179 4.73 3.86 4.78
C PHE A 179 5.75 2.76 4.46
N ILE A 180 6.78 3.09 3.68
CA ILE A 180 7.88 2.18 3.33
C ILE A 180 8.63 1.73 4.59
N GLU A 181 8.99 2.66 5.47
CA GLU A 181 9.69 2.37 6.72
C GLU A 181 8.87 1.47 7.65
N LEU A 182 7.58 1.73 7.78
CA LEU A 182 6.67 0.92 8.60
C LEU A 182 6.59 -0.51 8.08
N TRP A 183 6.44 -0.71 6.77
CA TRP A 183 6.38 -2.05 6.20
C TRP A 183 7.69 -2.83 6.36
N GLN A 184 8.83 -2.20 6.10
CA GLN A 184 10.13 -2.83 6.35
C GLN A 184 10.31 -3.18 7.83
N LYS A 185 9.89 -2.29 8.74
CA LYS A 185 9.91 -2.53 10.18
C LYS A 185 9.00 -3.70 10.58
N TYR A 186 7.76 -3.75 10.10
CA TYR A 186 6.84 -4.85 10.39
C TYR A 186 7.41 -6.19 9.91
N PHE A 187 8.03 -6.22 8.73
CA PHE A 187 8.65 -7.42 8.21
C PHE A 187 9.88 -7.85 9.03
N PHE A 188 10.90 -7.00 9.16
CA PHE A 188 12.16 -7.38 9.79
C PHE A 188 12.09 -7.51 11.32
N LYS A 189 11.12 -6.87 11.98
CA LYS A 189 10.89 -7.05 13.43
C LYS A 189 9.88 -8.16 13.74
N SER A 190 9.41 -8.90 12.73
CA SER A 190 8.60 -10.10 12.95
C SER A 190 9.46 -11.34 13.19
N TYR A 191 8.84 -12.38 13.75
CA TYR A 191 9.48 -13.69 13.90
C TYR A 191 9.17 -14.58 12.70
N PHE A 192 10.23 -14.99 12.00
CA PHE A 192 10.19 -16.02 10.98
C PHE A 192 9.93 -17.39 11.61
N SER A 193 8.89 -18.09 11.16
CA SER A 193 8.35 -19.23 11.90
C SER A 193 8.25 -20.53 11.12
N HIS A 194 7.75 -20.50 9.88
CA HIS A 194 7.53 -21.73 9.11
C HIS A 194 7.58 -21.48 7.60
N LEU A 195 7.88 -22.55 6.86
CA LEU A 195 7.69 -22.58 5.41
C LEU A 195 6.25 -22.97 5.13
N ILE A 196 5.48 -22.05 4.55
CA ILE A 196 4.05 -22.26 4.29
C ILE A 196 3.84 -23.44 3.33
N GLU A 197 4.63 -23.53 2.26
CA GLU A 197 4.51 -24.60 1.27
C GLU A 197 5.47 -25.78 1.53
N GLN A 198 6.11 -25.83 2.70
CA GLN A 198 7.13 -26.82 3.07
C GLN A 198 8.29 -26.96 2.07
N LYS A 199 8.42 -26.01 1.14
CA LYS A 199 9.46 -25.97 0.11
C LYS A 199 10.42 -24.83 0.41
N SER A 200 11.71 -25.12 0.30
CA SER A 200 12.76 -24.11 0.48
C SER A 200 12.70 -23.07 -0.66
N PRO A 201 12.70 -21.75 -0.37
CA PRO A 201 12.70 -20.70 -1.38
C PRO A 201 14.09 -20.46 -2.01
N VAL A 202 15.09 -21.24 -1.58
CA VAL A 202 16.47 -21.20 -2.08
C VAL A 202 16.92 -22.59 -2.52
N LYS A 203 17.98 -22.66 -3.32
CA LYS A 203 18.66 -23.91 -3.66
C LYS A 203 19.22 -24.53 -2.39
N GLY A 204 18.75 -25.72 -2.04
CA GLY A 204 19.12 -26.43 -0.81
C GLY A 204 18.21 -26.07 0.36
N ASN A 205 18.73 -26.22 1.59
CA ASN A 205 17.96 -26.06 2.82
C ASN A 205 18.11 -24.63 3.39
N ILE A 206 16.99 -23.90 3.53
CA ILE A 206 16.94 -22.53 4.06
C ILE A 206 17.40 -22.41 5.53
N ILE A 207 17.12 -23.42 6.37
CA ILE A 207 17.57 -23.44 7.77
C ILE A 207 19.10 -23.47 7.81
N ALA A 208 19.70 -24.40 7.06
CA ALA A 208 21.15 -24.51 6.95
C ALA A 208 21.80 -23.26 6.33
N LEU A 209 21.10 -22.57 5.41
CA LEU A 209 21.55 -21.30 4.85
C LEU A 209 21.63 -20.23 5.96
N TRP A 210 20.56 -20.02 6.72
CA TRP A 210 20.53 -18.97 7.75
C TRP A 210 21.44 -19.27 8.94
N GLN A 211 21.54 -20.53 9.38
CA GLN A 211 22.53 -20.94 10.40
C GLN A 211 23.96 -20.56 10.02
N LYS A 212 24.30 -20.61 8.73
CA LYS A 212 25.64 -20.24 8.22
C LYS A 212 25.84 -18.73 8.08
N LEU A 213 24.75 -17.96 7.91
CA LEU A 213 24.80 -16.53 7.61
C LEU A 213 24.63 -15.65 8.85
N ILE A 214 23.77 -16.05 9.79
CA ILE A 214 23.50 -15.27 11.00
C ILE A 214 24.77 -15.07 11.81
N ASN A 215 24.97 -13.83 12.25
CA ASN A 215 26.13 -13.35 13.00
C ASN A 215 27.47 -13.61 12.31
N SER A 216 27.45 -13.90 11.00
CA SER A 216 28.64 -14.08 10.18
C SER A 216 28.99 -12.81 9.41
N LYS A 217 30.23 -12.77 8.90
CA LYS A 217 30.66 -11.73 7.95
C LYS A 217 30.38 -12.10 6.49
N LYS A 218 29.80 -13.27 6.23
CA LYS A 218 29.57 -13.77 4.87
C LYS A 218 28.48 -12.97 4.17
N GLN A 219 28.66 -12.74 2.87
CA GLN A 219 27.63 -12.17 2.03
C GLN A 219 26.55 -13.20 1.70
N PHE A 220 25.37 -12.73 1.35
CA PHE A 220 24.29 -13.61 0.90
C PHE A 220 24.71 -14.30 -0.42
N PRO A 221 24.61 -15.64 -0.53
CA PRO A 221 24.99 -16.35 -1.74
C PRO A 221 23.91 -16.21 -2.82
N VAL A 222 23.96 -15.11 -3.59
CA VAL A 222 22.94 -14.77 -4.62
C VAL A 222 22.63 -15.92 -5.59
N LYS A 223 23.63 -16.73 -5.96
CA LYS A 223 23.44 -17.92 -6.83
C LYS A 223 22.49 -18.99 -6.26
N SER A 224 22.20 -18.93 -4.96
CA SER A 224 21.24 -19.81 -4.27
C SER A 224 19.78 -19.39 -4.49
N LEU A 225 19.51 -18.18 -5.00
CA LEU A 225 18.14 -17.75 -5.29
C LEU A 225 17.48 -18.65 -6.34
N LEU A 226 16.18 -18.85 -6.17
CA LEU A 226 15.31 -19.54 -7.12
C LEU A 226 14.38 -18.54 -7.79
N LYS A 227 14.36 -18.52 -9.12
CA LYS A 227 13.38 -17.74 -9.88
C LYS A 227 11.96 -18.18 -9.52
N ASN A 228 11.07 -17.22 -9.29
CA ASN A 228 9.67 -17.51 -8.93
C ASN A 228 8.73 -17.58 -10.16
N GLY A 229 9.26 -17.27 -11.35
CA GLY A 229 8.49 -17.25 -12.61
C GLY A 229 7.73 -15.95 -12.86
N LEU A 230 7.88 -14.94 -12.00
CA LEU A 230 7.30 -13.61 -12.16
C LEU A 230 8.34 -12.61 -12.67
N THR A 231 7.85 -11.53 -13.26
CA THR A 231 8.61 -10.32 -13.60
C THR A 231 8.03 -9.12 -12.85
N LEU A 232 8.75 -7.99 -12.82
CA LEU A 232 8.22 -6.74 -12.27
C LEU A 232 6.88 -6.36 -12.92
N GLN A 233 6.76 -6.51 -14.25
CA GLN A 233 5.53 -6.24 -14.99
C GLN A 233 4.33 -7.02 -14.44
N LYS A 234 4.53 -8.31 -14.13
CA LYS A 234 3.46 -9.17 -13.63
C LYS A 234 2.95 -8.76 -12.25
N ILE A 235 3.73 -8.02 -11.48
CA ILE A 235 3.33 -7.52 -10.16
C ILE A 235 2.86 -6.05 -10.20
N LEU A 236 2.88 -5.38 -11.35
CA LEU A 236 2.25 -4.06 -11.53
C LEU A 236 0.73 -4.15 -11.67
N ALA A 237 0.22 -5.32 -12.08
CA ALA A 237 -1.21 -5.61 -12.18
C ALA A 237 -1.87 -5.84 -10.80
#